data_AF-K0BEC2-F1
#
_entry.id   AF-K0BEC2-F1
#
_cell.length_a   1.000
_cell.length_b   1.000
_cell.length_c   1.000
_cell.angle_alpha   90.00
_cell.angle_beta   90.00
_cell.angle_gamma   90.00
#
_symmetry.space_group_name_H-M   'P 1'
#
loop_
_entity.id
_entity.type
_entity.pdbx_description
1 polymer ?
#
loop_
_entity_poly.entity_id
_entity_poly.type
_entity_poly.pdbx_seq_one_letter_code
_entity_poly.pdbx_strand_id
1 'polypeptide(L)'
;MNNKSHRFTFHRNIIKGKLAETIAKQDYKEHGFEIKETGIGSDFIVRKKRNGTTYEEYVDVKSGNAKLTKKQKITRGLLKKNNISYSIYRVTDEHLKFQICNNPELQQLCFQMGFDISQFAGIFLIEDPTNCPNCKLGATGMQNILTRFGLRNMGDGTVRVQSWCRNCRDFSRRGIK
;
A
#
# COMPACT_ATOMS: atom_id res chain seq x y z
N MET A 1 1.48 22.50 -25.12
CA MET A 1 1.74 22.00 -23.75
C MET A 1 0.95 20.71 -23.50
N ASN A 2 1.40 19.85 -22.58
CA ASN A 2 0.61 18.86 -21.81
C ASN A 2 0.49 17.35 -22.15
N ASN A 3 1.30 16.75 -23.03
CA ASN A 3 1.24 15.27 -23.20
C ASN A 3 1.99 14.48 -22.10
N LYS A 4 3.05 15.05 -21.50
CA LYS A 4 3.83 14.41 -20.40
C LYS A 4 3.06 14.36 -19.06
N SER A 5 2.29 15.40 -18.75
CA SER A 5 1.52 15.54 -17.49
C SER A 5 0.39 14.50 -17.37
N HIS A 6 -0.33 14.23 -18.48
CA HIS A 6 -1.40 13.24 -18.49
C HIS A 6 -0.90 11.80 -18.32
N ARG A 7 0.18 11.42 -19.01
CA ARG A 7 0.79 10.09 -18.89
C ARG A 7 1.27 9.81 -17.47
N PHE A 8 1.85 10.82 -16.83
CA PHE A 8 2.30 10.76 -15.44
C PHE A 8 1.14 10.60 -14.46
N THR A 9 0.08 11.39 -14.61
CA THR A 9 -1.13 11.30 -13.78
C THR A 9 -1.84 9.95 -13.94
N PHE A 10 -1.89 9.43 -15.16
CA PHE A 10 -2.45 8.10 -15.46
C PHE A 10 -1.66 6.99 -14.77
N HIS A 11 -0.33 7.01 -14.89
CA HIS A 11 0.54 6.03 -14.24
C HIS A 11 0.40 6.07 -12.71
N ARG A 12 0.38 7.28 -12.13
CA ARG A 12 0.13 7.49 -10.70
C ARG A 12 -1.19 6.88 -10.23
N ASN A 13 -2.27 7.06 -11.00
CA ASN A 13 -3.58 6.51 -10.67
C ASN A 13 -3.63 4.98 -10.76
N ILE A 14 -2.92 4.37 -11.71
CA ILE A 14 -2.78 2.92 -11.79
C ILE A 14 -2.11 2.38 -10.52
N ILE A 15 -1.02 2.99 -10.11
CA ILE A 15 -0.26 2.57 -8.93
C ILE A 15 -1.09 2.74 -7.66
N LYS A 16 -1.75 3.89 -7.53
CA LYS A 16 -2.67 4.15 -6.41
C LYS A 16 -3.76 3.09 -6.32
N GLY A 17 -4.30 2.67 -7.47
CA GLY A 17 -5.26 1.57 -7.55
C GLY A 17 -4.69 0.25 -7.06
N LYS A 18 -3.48 -0.12 -7.52
CA LYS A 18 -2.80 -1.35 -7.10
C LYS A 18 -2.51 -1.38 -5.60
N LEU A 19 -1.98 -0.28 -5.04
CA LEU A 19 -1.71 -0.18 -3.61
C LEU A 19 -3.00 -0.29 -2.78
N ALA A 20 -4.08 0.37 -3.23
CA ALA A 20 -5.38 0.26 -2.57
C ALA A 20 -5.91 -1.18 -2.60
N GLU A 21 -5.74 -1.88 -3.73
CA GLU A 21 -6.13 -3.29 -3.87
C GLU A 21 -5.32 -4.19 -2.93
N THR A 22 -4.01 -3.97 -2.81
CA THR A 22 -3.17 -4.70 -1.84
C THR A 22 -3.63 -4.48 -0.40
N ILE A 23 -3.95 -3.23 -0.02
CA ILE A 23 -4.48 -2.90 1.31
C ILE A 23 -5.79 -3.65 1.56
N ALA A 24 -6.73 -3.60 0.61
CA ALA A 24 -8.01 -4.29 0.75
C ALA A 24 -7.82 -5.81 0.91
N LYS A 25 -6.91 -6.40 0.13
CA LYS A 25 -6.59 -7.83 0.22
C LYS A 25 -5.96 -8.21 1.56
N GLN A 26 -5.07 -7.38 2.11
CA GLN A 26 -4.50 -7.60 3.45
C GLN A 26 -5.59 -7.57 4.51
N ASP A 27 -6.46 -6.56 4.49
CA ASP A 27 -7.56 -6.41 5.46
C ASP A 27 -8.50 -7.63 5.45
N TYR A 28 -8.95 -8.09 4.28
CA TYR A 28 -9.78 -9.30 4.20
C TYR A 28 -9.06 -10.56 4.70
N LYS A 29 -7.77 -10.73 4.39
CA LYS A 29 -6.99 -11.88 4.88
C LYS A 29 -6.83 -11.84 6.39
N GLU A 30 -6.55 -10.68 6.98
CA GLU A 30 -6.46 -10.50 8.45
C GLU A 30 -7.77 -10.87 9.14
N HIS A 31 -8.90 -10.61 8.48
CA HIS A 31 -10.22 -11.00 8.95
C HIS A 31 -10.61 -12.45 8.60
N GLY A 32 -9.68 -13.27 8.10
CA GLY A 32 -9.87 -14.70 7.84
C GLY A 32 -10.71 -15.00 6.60
N PHE A 33 -10.68 -14.13 5.60
CA PHE A 33 -11.25 -14.41 4.28
C PHE A 33 -10.20 -15.00 3.34
N GLU A 34 -10.63 -15.94 2.51
CA GLU A 34 -9.90 -16.40 1.34
C GLU A 34 -10.20 -15.45 0.16
N ILE A 35 -9.19 -15.17 -0.66
CA ILE A 35 -9.31 -14.25 -1.79
C ILE A 35 -9.16 -15.03 -3.09
N LYS A 36 -10.07 -14.77 -4.03
CA LYS A 36 -10.04 -15.29 -5.38
C LYS A 36 -10.02 -14.13 -6.38
N GLU A 37 -8.96 -14.03 -7.16
CA GLU A 37 -8.84 -13.05 -8.23
C GLU A 37 -9.96 -13.23 -9.26
N THR A 38 -10.47 -12.12 -9.78
CA THR A 38 -11.47 -12.13 -10.85
C THR A 38 -10.92 -11.48 -12.10
N GLY A 39 -11.03 -12.16 -13.24
CA GLY A 39 -10.67 -11.57 -14.55
C GLY A 39 -11.73 -10.63 -15.13
N ILE A 40 -12.93 -10.55 -14.52
CA ILE A 40 -14.09 -9.86 -15.12
C ILE A 40 -14.96 -9.20 -14.04
N GLY A 41 -15.15 -7.88 -14.16
CA GLY A 41 -16.29 -7.16 -13.57
C GLY A 41 -16.20 -6.74 -12.10
N SER A 42 -15.30 -7.36 -11.33
CA SER A 42 -14.88 -6.97 -9.97
C SER A 42 -13.36 -7.04 -9.85
N ASP A 43 -12.79 -6.49 -8.78
CA ASP A 43 -11.35 -6.59 -8.53
C ASP A 43 -11.00 -7.97 -7.92
N PHE A 44 -11.80 -8.49 -6.98
CA PHE A 44 -11.68 -9.88 -6.49
C PHE A 44 -12.97 -10.37 -5.81
N ILE A 45 -13.02 -11.67 -5.48
CA ILE A 45 -14.06 -12.30 -4.65
C ILE A 45 -13.45 -12.70 -3.31
N VAL A 46 -14.18 -12.47 -2.22
CA VAL A 46 -13.81 -12.93 -0.89
C VAL A 46 -14.74 -14.05 -0.44
N ARG A 47 -14.19 -15.04 0.27
CA ARG A 47 -14.93 -16.19 0.79
C ARG A 47 -14.57 -16.44 2.23
N LYS A 48 -15.58 -16.78 3.04
CA LYS A 48 -15.37 -17.19 4.43
C LYS A 48 -16.39 -18.25 4.81
N LYS A 49 -15.90 -19.38 5.33
CA LYS A 49 -16.76 -20.44 5.85
C LYS A 49 -16.99 -20.22 7.35
N ARG A 50 -18.25 -20.24 7.77
CA ARG A 50 -18.65 -20.27 9.19
C ARG A 50 -19.78 -21.27 9.36
N ASN A 51 -19.59 -22.22 10.27
CA ASN A 51 -20.63 -23.17 10.71
C ASN A 51 -21.40 -23.84 9.56
N GLY A 52 -20.69 -24.28 8.51
CA GLY A 52 -21.29 -24.93 7.33
C GLY A 52 -21.88 -23.97 6.28
N THR A 53 -22.03 -22.68 6.58
CA THR A 53 -22.44 -21.66 5.62
C THR A 53 -21.21 -20.99 4.98
N THR A 54 -21.20 -20.90 3.65
CA THR A 54 -20.17 -20.17 2.91
C THR A 54 -20.67 -18.77 2.61
N TYR A 55 -20.00 -17.76 3.16
CA TYR A 55 -20.17 -16.38 2.75
C TYR A 55 -19.28 -16.12 1.55
N GLU A 56 -19.84 -15.53 0.51
CA GLU A 56 -19.12 -15.08 -0.69
C GLU A 56 -19.56 -13.65 -1.01
N GLU A 57 -18.60 -12.80 -1.36
CA GLU A 57 -18.86 -11.42 -1.80
C GLU A 57 -17.89 -10.99 -2.89
N TYR A 58 -18.43 -10.24 -3.86
CA TYR A 58 -17.65 -9.59 -4.91
C TYR A 58 -17.22 -8.19 -4.45
N VAL A 59 -15.93 -7.88 -4.59
CA VAL A 59 -15.35 -6.64 -4.08
C VAL A 59 -14.76 -5.82 -5.22
N ASP A 60 -15.14 -4.54 -5.28
CA ASP A 60 -14.44 -3.53 -6.07
C ASP A 60 -13.70 -2.55 -5.16
N VAL A 61 -12.42 -2.33 -5.42
CA VAL A 61 -11.54 -1.43 -4.66
C VAL A 61 -11.42 -0.09 -5.35
N LYS A 62 -11.57 1.01 -4.60
CA LYS A 62 -11.43 2.37 -5.13
C LYS A 62 -10.57 3.22 -4.21
N SER A 63 -9.57 3.90 -4.78
CA SER A 63 -8.70 4.83 -4.06
C SER A 63 -9.23 6.27 -4.15
N GLY A 64 -9.21 7.01 -3.05
CA GLY A 64 -9.63 8.42 -2.98
C GLY A 64 -11.05 8.61 -3.52
N ASN A 65 -11.20 9.49 -4.51
CA ASN A 65 -12.48 9.80 -5.17
C ASN A 65 -12.77 8.98 -6.45
N ALA A 66 -12.03 7.89 -6.68
CA ALA A 66 -12.24 7.05 -7.86
C ALA A 66 -13.67 6.50 -7.90
N LYS A 67 -14.29 6.58 -9.09
CA LYS A 67 -15.64 6.09 -9.36
C LYS A 67 -15.58 4.71 -10.00
N LEU A 68 -16.65 3.93 -9.84
CA LEU A 68 -16.81 2.67 -10.58
C LEU A 68 -16.79 2.93 -12.09
N THR A 69 -16.11 2.05 -12.83
CA THR A 69 -16.15 2.03 -14.29
C THR A 69 -17.55 1.61 -14.78
N LYS A 70 -17.84 1.84 -16.07
CA LYS A 70 -19.11 1.40 -16.68
C LYS A 70 -19.31 -0.12 -16.51
N LYS A 71 -18.26 -0.92 -16.73
CA LYS A 71 -18.30 -2.38 -16.57
C LYS A 71 -18.64 -2.78 -15.14
N GLN A 72 -17.95 -2.20 -14.14
CA GLN A 72 -18.22 -2.46 -12.71
C GLN A 72 -19.65 -2.10 -12.31
N LYS A 73 -20.20 -0.99 -12.83
CA LYS A 73 -21.60 -0.61 -12.58
C LYS A 73 -22.58 -1.63 -13.15
N ILE A 74 -22.31 -2.14 -14.35
CA ILE A 74 -23.13 -3.18 -14.99
C ILE A 74 -23.04 -4.48 -14.20
N THR A 75 -21.83 -4.93 -13.86
CA THR A 75 -21.60 -6.14 -13.06
C THR A 75 -22.30 -6.05 -11.71
N ARG A 76 -22.17 -4.93 -10.99
CA ARG A 76 -22.90 -4.68 -9.74
C ARG A 76 -24.41 -4.79 -9.93
N GLY A 77 -24.95 -4.25 -11.02
CA GLY A 77 -26.37 -4.36 -11.35
C GLY A 77 -26.81 -5.81 -11.56
N LEU A 78 -26.01 -6.61 -12.24
CA LEU A 78 -26.26 -8.04 -12.46
C LEU A 78 -26.17 -8.84 -11.16
N LEU A 79 -25.15 -8.62 -10.34
CA LEU A 79 -24.99 -9.29 -9.05
C LEU A 79 -26.17 -9.00 -8.13
N LYS A 80 -26.58 -7.72 -8.03
CA LYS A 80 -27.75 -7.32 -7.25
C LYS A 80 -29.03 -8.01 -7.72
N LYS A 81 -29.25 -8.15 -9.04
CA LYS A 81 -30.41 -8.86 -9.59
C LYS A 81 -30.44 -10.34 -9.21
N ASN A 82 -29.28 -10.96 -9.07
CA ASN A 82 -29.14 -12.38 -8.69
C ASN A 82 -29.00 -12.59 -7.18
N ASN A 83 -29.22 -11.55 -6.37
CA ASN A 83 -29.07 -11.58 -4.91
C ASN A 83 -27.67 -12.04 -4.44
N ILE A 84 -26.63 -11.68 -5.20
CA ILE A 84 -25.23 -11.96 -4.87
C ILE A 84 -24.64 -10.72 -4.16
N SER A 85 -23.97 -10.95 -3.03
CA SER A 85 -23.32 -9.89 -2.24
C SER A 85 -22.24 -9.18 -3.03
N TYR A 86 -22.22 -7.85 -2.93
CA TYR A 86 -21.24 -6.99 -3.58
C TYR A 86 -20.92 -5.80 -2.70
N SER A 87 -19.62 -5.51 -2.52
CA SER A 87 -19.13 -4.36 -1.77
C SER A 87 -18.15 -3.50 -2.57
N ILE A 88 -18.03 -2.24 -2.15
CA ILE A 88 -17.01 -1.32 -2.65
C ILE A 88 -16.08 -0.99 -1.50
N TYR A 89 -14.85 -1.49 -1.55
CA TYR A 89 -13.83 -1.17 -0.56
C TYR A 89 -13.15 0.15 -0.95
N ARG A 90 -13.27 1.19 -0.12
CA ARG A 90 -12.69 2.50 -0.42
C ARG A 90 -11.50 2.80 0.47
N VAL A 91 -10.34 2.99 -0.16
CA VAL A 91 -9.11 3.43 0.50
C VAL A 91 -8.99 4.94 0.34
N THR A 92 -9.07 5.69 1.44
CA THR A 92 -8.88 7.15 1.41
C THR A 92 -7.41 7.51 1.17
N ASP A 93 -7.14 8.76 0.80
CA ASP A 93 -5.77 9.22 0.55
C ASP A 93 -4.95 9.25 1.85
N GLU A 94 -5.60 9.59 2.96
CA GLU A 94 -5.03 9.58 4.30
C GLU A 94 -4.69 8.14 4.73
N HIS A 95 -5.61 7.19 4.51
CA HIS A 95 -5.36 5.79 4.85
C HIS A 95 -4.25 5.19 3.99
N LEU A 96 -4.22 5.51 2.69
CA LEU A 96 -3.15 5.09 1.79
C LEU A 96 -1.78 5.61 2.25
N LYS A 97 -1.69 6.90 2.60
CA LYS A 97 -0.44 7.49 3.13
C LYS A 97 -0.01 6.82 4.43
N PHE A 98 -0.95 6.60 5.35
CA PHE A 98 -0.68 5.90 6.60
C PHE A 98 -0.12 4.50 6.34
N GLN A 99 -0.77 3.73 5.46
CA GLN A 99 -0.34 2.37 5.12
C GLN A 99 1.04 2.36 4.45
N ILE A 100 1.32 3.24 3.48
CA ILE A 100 2.65 3.35 2.86
C ILE A 100 3.74 3.62 3.92
N CYS A 101 3.47 4.44 4.94
CA CYS A 101 4.46 4.75 5.97
C CYS A 101 4.67 3.62 6.99
N ASN A 102 3.67 2.77 7.22
CA ASN A 102 3.66 1.83 8.35
C ASN A 102 3.62 0.35 7.94
N ASN A 103 3.45 0.05 6.64
CA ASN A 103 3.34 -1.31 6.12
C ASN A 103 4.57 -1.66 5.27
N PRO A 104 5.50 -2.49 5.80
CA PRO A 104 6.72 -2.86 5.09
C PRO A 104 6.48 -3.55 3.75
N GLU A 105 5.42 -4.34 3.61
CA GLU A 105 5.09 -5.01 2.34
C GLU A 105 4.71 -4.01 1.25
N LEU A 106 3.92 -2.98 1.60
CA LEU A 106 3.59 -1.91 0.66
C LEU A 106 4.80 -1.06 0.29
N GLN A 107 5.73 -0.83 1.23
CA GLN A 107 6.99 -0.13 0.93
C GLN A 107 7.83 -0.91 -0.08
N GLN A 108 7.92 -2.24 0.11
CA GLN A 108 8.64 -3.12 -0.81
C GLN A 108 7.96 -3.18 -2.18
N LEU A 109 6.63 -3.24 -2.23
CA LEU A 109 5.86 -3.23 -3.48
C LEU A 109 6.05 -1.91 -4.25
N CYS A 110 5.98 -0.77 -3.58
CA CYS A 110 6.26 0.54 -4.18
C CYS A 110 7.66 0.57 -4.81
N PHE A 111 8.66 0.02 -4.12
CA PHE A 111 10.03 -0.06 -4.62
C PHE A 111 10.16 -0.98 -5.86
N GLN A 112 9.60 -2.19 -5.80
CA GLN A 112 9.62 -3.15 -6.94
C GLN A 112 8.96 -2.58 -8.19
N MET A 113 7.94 -1.74 -8.01
CA MET A 113 7.26 -1.06 -9.11
C MET A 113 8.06 0.13 -9.67
N GLY A 114 9.28 0.38 -9.19
CA GLY A 114 10.14 1.49 -9.63
C GLY A 114 9.57 2.85 -9.25
N PHE A 115 8.75 2.92 -8.20
CA PHE A 115 8.04 4.13 -7.85
C PHE A 115 8.89 5.02 -6.93
N ASP A 116 8.98 6.29 -7.30
CA ASP A 116 9.48 7.31 -6.39
C ASP A 116 8.36 7.70 -5.41
N ILE A 117 8.37 7.05 -4.24
CA ILE A 117 7.44 7.25 -3.13
C ILE A 117 7.40 8.75 -2.72
N SER A 118 8.38 9.56 -3.15
CA SER A 118 8.43 11.00 -2.95
C SER A 118 7.20 11.74 -3.43
N GLN A 119 6.51 11.18 -4.42
CA GLN A 119 5.35 11.81 -5.03
C GLN A 119 4.08 11.67 -4.17
N PHE A 120 4.10 10.80 -3.16
CA PHE A 120 3.00 10.64 -2.20
C PHE A 120 3.38 11.06 -0.77
N ALA A 121 4.67 11.05 -0.44
CA ALA A 121 5.18 11.29 0.93
C ALA A 121 6.28 12.37 1.04
N GLY A 122 6.74 12.97 -0.06
CA GLY A 122 7.77 14.01 -0.08
C GLY A 122 9.18 13.53 -0.48
N ILE A 123 10.02 14.40 -1.04
CA ILE A 123 11.35 14.12 -1.65
C ILE A 123 12.18 13.13 -0.80
N PHE A 124 12.51 11.96 -1.37
CA PHE A 124 13.34 10.96 -0.68
C PHE A 124 14.81 11.27 -0.93
N LEU A 125 15.54 11.60 0.13
CA LEU A 125 17.00 11.72 0.11
C LEU A 125 17.57 10.47 0.77
N ILE A 126 18.00 9.52 -0.07
CA ILE A 126 18.52 8.24 0.39
C ILE A 126 20.03 8.21 0.19
N GLU A 127 20.73 8.25 1.31
CA GLU A 127 22.19 8.17 1.35
C GLU A 127 22.61 6.70 1.34
N ASP A 128 23.21 6.26 0.24
CA ASP A 128 23.75 4.92 0.02
C ASP A 128 25.23 5.02 -0.37
N PRO A 129 26.17 4.40 0.37
CA PRO A 129 25.95 3.57 1.55
C PRO A 129 25.66 4.37 2.82
N THR A 130 24.92 3.76 3.75
CA THR A 130 24.61 4.34 5.07
C THR A 130 25.22 3.50 6.18
N ASN A 131 25.75 4.16 7.21
CA ASN A 131 26.36 3.51 8.38
C ASN A 131 25.78 4.06 9.69
N CYS A 132 25.51 3.17 10.65
CA CYS A 132 25.01 3.57 11.95
C CYS A 132 26.17 4.18 12.77
N PRO A 133 26.02 5.41 13.30
CA PRO A 133 27.10 6.04 14.05
C PRO A 133 27.40 5.30 15.36
N ASN A 134 26.38 4.66 15.97
CA ASN A 134 26.48 3.97 17.26
C ASN A 134 27.14 2.58 17.13
N CYS A 135 26.61 1.69 16.28
CA CYS A 135 27.10 0.31 16.20
C CYS A 135 27.90 -0.01 14.94
N LYS A 136 28.16 0.98 14.07
CA LYS A 136 28.87 0.84 12.79
C LYS A 136 28.26 -0.14 11.80
N LEU A 137 27.04 -0.63 12.06
CA LEU A 137 26.30 -1.45 11.10
C LEU A 137 26.14 -0.68 9.79
N GLY A 138 26.68 -1.22 8.70
CA GLY A 138 26.51 -0.67 7.37
C GLY A 138 25.33 -1.27 6.62
N ALA A 139 24.77 -0.50 5.70
CA ALA A 139 23.81 -0.95 4.73
C ALA A 139 24.12 -0.34 3.37
N THR A 140 24.29 -1.21 2.39
CA THR A 140 24.44 -0.85 0.98
C THR A 140 23.27 -1.43 0.21
N GLY A 141 22.70 -0.65 -0.68
CA GLY A 141 21.48 -0.99 -1.40
C GLY A 141 20.23 -0.74 -0.55
N MET A 142 19.22 -0.21 -1.23
CA MET A 142 17.94 0.23 -0.64
C MET A 142 17.32 -0.78 0.33
N GLN A 143 17.28 -2.06 -0.04
CA GLN A 143 16.62 -3.07 0.78
C GLN A 143 17.32 -3.28 2.13
N ASN A 144 18.66 -3.29 2.15
CA ASN A 144 19.41 -3.34 3.40
C ASN A 144 19.21 -2.06 4.21
N ILE A 145 19.13 -0.90 3.55
CA ILE A 145 18.90 0.40 4.21
C ILE A 145 17.51 0.44 4.86
N LEU A 146 16.44 0.05 4.14
CA LEU A 146 15.07 0.03 4.69
C LEU A 146 14.92 -0.98 5.84
N THR A 147 15.55 -2.15 5.69
CA THR A 147 15.48 -3.22 6.69
C THR A 147 16.26 -2.83 7.94
N ARG A 148 17.52 -2.39 7.79
CA ARG A 148 18.42 -2.12 8.93
C ARG A 148 18.22 -0.75 9.55
N PHE A 149 17.84 0.26 8.77
CA PHE A 149 17.67 1.64 9.22
C PHE A 149 16.23 2.11 9.11
N GLY A 150 15.56 1.88 7.98
CA GLY A 150 14.25 2.48 7.72
C GLY A 150 14.34 3.99 7.47
N LEU A 151 13.19 4.63 7.28
CA LEU A 151 13.10 6.02 6.85
C LEU A 151 12.47 6.93 7.91
N ARG A 152 12.71 8.23 7.78
CA ARG A 152 12.16 9.30 8.62
C ARG A 152 11.53 10.36 7.75
N ASN A 153 10.31 10.78 8.08
CA ASN A 153 9.75 12.02 7.56
C ASN A 153 10.29 13.21 8.37
N MET A 154 10.80 14.23 7.67
CA MET A 154 11.41 15.42 8.27
C MET A 154 10.40 16.55 8.55
N GLY A 155 9.15 16.44 8.11
CA GLY A 155 8.10 17.43 8.31
C GLY A 155 8.09 18.57 7.29
N ASP A 156 9.16 18.72 6.50
CA ASP A 156 9.32 19.66 5.39
C ASP A 156 8.92 19.05 4.03
N GLY A 157 8.30 17.87 4.05
CA GLY A 157 8.03 17.10 2.84
C GLY A 157 9.28 16.43 2.28
N THR A 158 10.31 16.19 3.09
CA THR A 158 11.42 15.29 2.75
C THR A 158 11.39 14.02 3.60
N VAL A 159 11.76 12.89 3.00
CA VAL A 159 11.93 11.61 3.68
C VAL A 159 13.39 11.20 3.57
N ARG A 160 14.04 10.89 4.69
CA ARG A 160 15.47 10.57 4.72
C ARG A 160 15.72 9.21 5.35
N VAL A 161 16.87 8.62 5.05
CA VAL A 161 17.36 7.47 5.79
C VAL A 161 17.56 7.88 7.24
N GLN A 162 17.13 7.04 8.17
CA GLN A 162 17.37 7.27 9.58
C GLN A 162 18.86 7.10 9.86
N SER A 163 19.44 8.03 10.61
CA SER A 163 20.87 7.99 10.95
C SER A 163 21.25 6.79 11.82
N TRP A 164 20.37 6.36 12.73
CA TRP A 164 20.60 5.21 13.61
C TRP A 164 19.90 3.97 13.07
N CYS A 165 20.52 2.79 13.17
CA CYS A 165 19.85 1.54 12.80
C CYS A 165 18.67 1.24 13.75
N ARG A 166 17.73 0.41 13.29
CA ARG A 166 16.52 0.04 14.06
C ARG A 166 16.88 -0.47 15.45
N ASN A 167 17.85 -1.38 15.55
CA ASN A 167 18.28 -1.96 16.82
C ASN A 167 18.76 -0.88 17.80
N CYS A 168 19.60 0.07 17.36
CA CYS A 168 20.09 1.13 18.22
C CYS A 168 19.00 2.13 18.62
N ARG A 169 18.03 2.42 17.75
CA ARG A 169 16.88 3.27 18.11
C ARG A 169 15.94 2.59 19.09
N ASP A 170 15.70 1.30 18.92
CA ASP A 170 14.83 0.55 19.81
C ASP A 170 15.49 0.38 21.18
N PHE A 171 16.81 0.18 21.21
CA PHE A 171 17.59 0.20 22.45
C PHE A 171 17.56 1.56 23.13
N SER A 172 17.79 2.66 22.40
CA SER A 172 17.73 4.02 22.97
C SER A 172 16.33 4.42 23.45
N ARG A 173 15.29 3.79 22.91
CA ARG A 173 13.89 3.98 23.37
C ARG A 173 13.56 3.12 24.59
N ARG A 174 14.32 2.03 24.83
CA ARG A 174 14.07 1.03 25.89
C ARG A 174 14.99 1.17 27.11
N GLY A 175 16.04 1.99 27.07
CA GLY A 175 16.85 2.35 28.24
C GLY A 175 17.42 3.77 28.10
N ILE A 176 17.44 4.65 29.09
CA ILE A 176 17.26 4.55 30.55
C ILE A 176 16.43 5.77 30.99
N LYS A 177 15.38 5.57 31.78
CA LYS A 177 14.93 6.54 32.79
C LYS A 177 15.55 6.12 34.11
#